data_AF-A0A1E4F9R2-F1
#
_entry.id   AF-A0A1E4F9R2-F1
#
_cell.length_a   1.000
_cell.length_b   1.000
_cell.length_c   1.000
_cell.angle_alpha   90.00
_cell.angle_beta   90.00
_cell.angle_gamma   90.00
#
_symmetry.space_group_name_H-M   'P 1'
#
loop_
_entity.id
_entity.type
_entity.pdbx_description
1 polymer ?
#
loop_
_entity_poly.entity_id
_entity_poly.type
_entity_poly.pdbx_seq_one_letter_code
_entity_poly.pdbx_strand_id
1 'polypeptide(L)' 'MPPTYVLARDHLQRAAIILQGADQRSRQLRHIIERTIGLMDDFRPEPASVASNVIEINDYRHRRS' A
#
# COMPACT_ATOMS: atom_id res chain seq x y z
N MET A 1 -7.20 10.57 -5.69
CA MET A 1 -7.45 9.63 -4.59
C MET A 1 -6.14 8.92 -4.28
N PRO A 2 -5.62 8.94 -3.04
CA PRO A 2 -4.44 8.15 -2.71
C PRO A 2 -4.72 6.65 -3.00
N PRO A 3 -3.70 5.87 -3.39
CA PRO A 3 -3.87 4.43 -3.60
C PRO A 3 -4.40 3.79 -2.32
N THR A 4 -5.32 2.82 -2.43
CA THR A 4 -5.86 2.06 -1.28
C THR A 4 -4.75 1.51 -0.38
N TYR A 5 -3.61 1.17 -1.00
CA TYR A 5 -2.39 0.76 -0.32
C TYR A 5 -1.84 1.80 0.69
N VAL A 6 -1.80 3.07 0.31
CA VAL A 6 -1.32 4.17 1.14
C VAL A 6 -2.28 4.40 2.32
N LEU A 7 -3.59 4.28 2.09
CA LEU A 7 -4.60 4.37 3.15
C LEU A 7 -4.45 3.23 4.16
N ALA A 8 -4.28 2.00 3.69
CA ALA A 8 -4.07 0.84 4.56
C ALA A 8 -2.82 1.01 5.44
N ARG A 9 -1.73 1.52 4.89
CA ARG A 9 -0.49 1.80 5.64
C ARG A 9 -0.73 2.82 6.75
N ASP A 10 -1.42 3.90 6.47
CA ASP A 10 -1.74 4.94 7.47
C ASP A 10 -2.60 4.40 8.63
N HIS A 11 -3.59 3.55 8.31
CA HIS A 11 -4.41 2.89 9.34
C HIS A 11 -3.56 1.98 10.25
N LEU A 12 -2.60 1.25 9.69
CA LEU A 12 -1.68 0.42 10.45
C LEU A 12 -0.76 1.27 11.35
N GLN A 13 -0.22 2.37 10.82
CA GLN A 13 0.61 3.30 11.61
C GLN A 13 -0.17 3.86 12.81
N ARG A 14 -1.43 4.26 12.61
CA ARG A 14 -2.31 4.71 13.70
C ARG A 14 -2.60 3.61 14.70
N ALA A 15 -2.85 2.38 14.25
CA ALA A 15 -3.09 1.25 15.14
C ALA A 15 -1.86 0.92 16.02
N ALA A 16 -0.64 0.99 15.47
CA ALA A 16 0.60 0.80 16.24
C ALA A 16 0.73 1.83 17.37
N ILE A 17 0.35 3.09 17.12
CA ILE A 17 0.37 4.16 18.12
C ILE A 17 -0.69 3.92 19.21
N ILE A 18 -1.88 3.45 18.85
CA ILE A 18 -2.96 3.18 19.82
C ILE A 18 -2.61 2.01 20.74
N LEU A 19 -1.84 1.02 20.26
CA LEU A 19 -1.49 -0.19 21.00
C LEU A 19 -0.32 -0.02 21.97
N GLN A 20 -0.27 1.13 22.66
CA GLN A 20 0.71 1.43 23.71
C GLN A 20 0.43 0.71 25.05
N GLY A 21 -0.66 -0.07 25.15
CA GLY A 21 -0.99 -0.84 26.35
C GLY A 21 0.10 -1.81 26.80
N ALA A 22 0.28 -1.95 28.12
CA ALA A 22 1.33 -2.80 28.71
C ALA A 22 1.01 -4.31 28.67
N ASP A 23 -0.22 -4.68 28.35
CA ASP A 23 -0.63 -6.08 28.29
C ASP A 23 0.05 -6.82 27.12
N GLN A 24 0.23 -8.12 27.29
CA GLN A 24 0.92 -8.97 26.31
C GLN A 24 0.24 -8.95 24.93
N ARG A 25 -1.10 -8.85 24.91
CA ARG A 25 -1.88 -8.87 23.67
C ARG A 25 -1.70 -7.58 22.88
N SER A 26 -1.70 -6.42 23.55
CA SER A 26 -1.40 -5.13 22.92
C SER A 26 0.01 -5.09 22.34
N ARG A 27 1.01 -5.58 23.09
CA ARG A 27 2.39 -5.67 22.59
C ARG A 27 2.53 -6.61 21.39
N GLN A 28 1.88 -7.78 21.43
CA GLN A 28 1.89 -8.73 20.33
C GLN A 28 1.22 -8.14 19.09
N LEU A 29 0.08 -7.46 19.26
CA LEU A 29 -0.64 -6.85 18.15
C LEU A 29 0.16 -5.69 17.54
N ARG A 30 0.81 -4.86 18.37
CA ARG A 30 1.73 -3.82 17.90
C ARG A 30 2.88 -4.41 17.08
N HIS A 31 3.50 -5.49 17.53
CA HIS A 31 4.57 -6.17 16.80
C HIS A 31 4.11 -6.68 15.42
N ILE A 32 2.92 -7.28 15.34
CA ILE A 32 2.34 -7.74 14.07
C ILE A 32 2.15 -6.56 13.10
N ILE A 33 1.65 -5.44 13.60
CA ILE A 33 1.40 -4.23 12.80
C ILE A 33 2.71 -3.62 12.32
N GLU A 34 3.70 -3.45 13.19
CA GLU A 34 5.03 -2.94 12.84
C GLU A 34 5.68 -3.81 11.74
N ARG A 35 5.60 -5.13 11.87
CA ARG A 35 6.09 -6.06 10.84
C ARG A 35 5.35 -5.91 9.52
N THR A 36 4.03 -5.71 9.58
CA THR A 36 3.19 -5.54 8.37
C THR A 36 3.55 -4.24 7.65
N ILE A 37 3.78 -3.14 8.38
CA ILE A 37 4.25 -1.87 7.81
C ILE A 37 5.60 -2.05 7.12
N GLY A 38 6.55 -2.76 7.74
CA GLY A 38 7.84 -3.06 7.11
C GLY A 38 7.71 -3.84 5.81
N LEU A 39 6.88 -4.89 5.80
CA LEU A 39 6.58 -5.65 4.58
C LEU A 39 5.92 -4.79 3.50
N MET A 40 5.12 -3.80 3.90
CA MET A 40 4.54 -2.83 2.98
C MET A 40 5.55 -1.81 2.46
N ASP A 41 6.56 -1.46 3.23
CA ASP A 41 7.62 -0.57 2.74
C ASP A 41 8.51 -1.26 1.71
N ASP A 42 8.73 -2.57 1.89
CA ASP A 42 9.48 -3.41 0.93
C ASP A 42 8.65 -3.77 -0.31
N PHE A 43 7.33 -3.86 -0.18
CA PHE A 43 6.44 -4.14 -1.29
C PHE A 43 6.22 -2.88 -2.14
N ARG A 44 6.85 -2.85 -3.31
CA ARG A 44 6.47 -1.94 -4.39
C ARG A 44 5.22 -2.50 -5.06
N PRO A 45 4.02 -1.91 -4.89
CA PRO A 45 2.91 -2.26 -5.74
C PRO A 45 3.33 -1.91 -7.17
N GLU A 46 3.41 -2.94 -8.02
CA GLU A 46 3.44 -2.73 -9.47
C GLU A 46 2.27 -1.78 -9.78
N PRO A 47 2.49 -0.67 -10.51
CA PRO A 47 1.39 0.21 -10.86
C PRO A 47 0.39 -0.68 -11.56
N ALA A 48 -0.74 -0.93 -10.90
CA ALA A 48 -1.81 -1.72 -11.48
C ALA A 48 -2.02 -1.07 -12.85
N SER A 49 -1.67 -1.78 -13.92
CA SER A 49 -2.01 -1.34 -15.26
C SER A 49 -3.53 -1.40 -15.25
N VAL A 50 -4.15 -0.29 -14.86
CA VAL A 50 -5.55 -0.05 -15.12
C VAL A 50 -5.65 -0.42 -16.60
N ALA A 51 -6.51 -1.39 -16.92
CA ALA A 51 -6.86 -1.68 -18.30
C ALA A 51 -7.43 -0.37 -18.85
N SER A 52 -6.53 0.48 -19.32
CA SER A 52 -6.79 1.87 -19.57
C SER A 52 -7.18 1.90 -21.01
N ASN A 53 -8.44 2.25 -21.25
CA ASN A 53 -8.91 2.56 -22.60
C ASN A 53 -8.22 3.82 -23.16
N VAL A 54 -7.31 4.45 -22.39
CA VAL A 54 -6.46 5.55 -22.83
C VAL A 54 -5.19 4.96 -23.42
N ILE A 55 -5.10 4.99 -24.74
CA ILE A 55 -3.88 4.72 -25.48
C ILE A 55 -3.04 6.00 -25.47
N GLU A 56 -1.78 5.92 -25.05
CA GLU A 56 -0.84 7.03 -25.19
C GLU A 56 -0.66 7.35 -26.67
N ILE A 57 -0.62 8.64 -27.04
CA ILE A 57 -0.54 9.08 -28.45
C ILE A 57 0.64 8.44 -29.19
N ASN A 58 1.74 8.16 -28.48
CA ASN A 58 2.91 7.47 -29.04
C ASN A 58 2.58 6.03 -29.45
N ASP A 59 1.81 5.29 -28.67
CA ASP A 59 1.40 3.92 -28.98
C ASP A 59 0.36 3.86 -30.10
N TYR A 60 -0.52 4.86 -30.20
CA TYR A 60 -1.49 4.96 -31.30
C TYR A 60 -0.80 5.07 -32.67
N ARG A 61 0.31 5.82 -32.75
CA ARG A 61 1.04 6.03 -34.02
C ARG A 61 1.71 4.76 -34.53
N HIS A 62 2.16 3.88 -33.65
CA HIS A 62 2.83 2.63 -34.02
C HIS A 62 1.86 1.53 -34.49
N ARG A 63 0.59 1.58 -34.10
CA ARG A 63 -0.43 0.62 -34.55
C ARG A 63 -0.98 0.89 -35.94
N ARG A 64 -0.55 1.98 -36.59
CA ARG A 64 -1.09 2.45 -37.88
C ARG A 64 -0.08 2.39 -39.04
N SER A 65 1.11 1.79 -38.83
CA SER A 65 2.06 1.48 -39.91
C SER A 65 1.94 0.03 -40.36
#